data_AF-A0A942FZJ4-F1
#
_entry.id   AF-A0A942FZJ4-F1
#
_cell.length_a   1.000
_cell.length_b   1.000
_cell.length_c   1.000
_cell.angle_alpha   90.00
_cell.angle_beta   90.00
_cell.angle_gamma   90.00
#
_symmetry.space_group_name_H-M   'P 1'
#
loop_
_entity.id
_entity.type
_entity.pdbx_description
1 polymer ?
#
loop_
_entity_poly.entity_id
_entity_poly.type
_entity_poly.pdbx_seq_one_letter_code
_entity_poly.pdbx_strand_id
1 'polypeptide(L)'
;MARSLGEIVARFGGELTGDAGRVVTGLATLEAATPEQLSFLAHPKYRGQLAQTRAGAVILAPAEAAACPCAAIVVAQPYLYYARVSQWLAATPAPAPGI
;
A
#
# COMPACT_ATOMS: atom_id res chain seq x y z
N MET A 1 10.36 -8.91 3.63
CA MET A 1 10.82 -9.08 2.23
C MET A 1 10.27 -7.92 1.40
N ALA A 2 11.04 -7.40 0.47
CA ALA A 2 10.60 -6.32 -0.42
C ALA A 2 9.77 -6.87 -1.59
N ARG A 3 8.71 -6.18 -2.00
CA ARG A 3 7.78 -6.58 -3.08
C ARG A 3 7.48 -5.42 -3.99
N SER A 4 7.33 -5.66 -5.29
CA SER A 4 6.91 -4.63 -6.23
C SER A 4 5.40 -4.35 -6.16
N LEU A 5 4.99 -3.14 -6.54
CA LEU A 5 3.56 -2.81 -6.67
C LEU A 5 2.88 -3.68 -7.73
N GLY A 6 3.59 -4.01 -8.82
CA GLY A 6 3.12 -4.94 -9.83
C GLY A 6 2.80 -6.33 -9.26
N GLU A 7 3.67 -6.89 -8.41
CA GLU A 7 3.39 -8.17 -7.73
C GLU A 7 2.17 -8.10 -6.82
N ILE A 8 2.01 -6.99 -6.09
CA ILE A 8 0.87 -6.78 -5.19
C ILE A 8 -0.43 -6.82 -6.00
N VAL A 9 -0.50 -6.03 -7.09
CA VAL A 9 -1.70 -5.97 -7.94
C VAL A 9 -1.93 -7.27 -8.71
N ALA A 10 -0.87 -7.92 -9.20
CA ALA A 10 -1.00 -9.23 -9.84
C ALA A 10 -1.56 -10.31 -8.90
N ARG A 11 -1.26 -10.22 -7.60
CA ARG A 11 -1.72 -11.19 -6.59
C ARG A 11 -3.12 -10.90 -6.05
N PHE A 12 -3.42 -9.63 -5.76
CA PHE A 12 -4.65 -9.26 -5.06
C PHE A 12 -5.69 -8.56 -5.96
N GLY A 13 -5.33 -8.27 -7.20
CA GLY A 13 -6.13 -7.47 -8.13
C GLY A 13 -6.06 -5.97 -7.82
N GLY A 14 -6.97 -5.20 -8.40
CA GLY A 14 -6.96 -3.74 -8.32
C GLY A 14 -6.32 -3.09 -9.54
N GLU A 15 -6.44 -1.78 -9.61
CA GLU A 15 -5.91 -0.97 -10.70
C GLU A 15 -4.73 -0.16 -10.18
N LEU A 16 -3.56 -0.33 -10.80
CA LEU A 16 -2.37 0.43 -10.44
C LEU A 16 -2.27 1.68 -11.31
N THR A 17 -2.18 2.83 -10.67
CA THR A 17 -1.83 4.10 -11.30
C THR A 17 -0.42 4.49 -10.87
N GLY A 18 0.51 4.59 -11.83
CA GLY A 18 1.91 4.92 -11.58
C GLY A 18 2.86 3.79 -11.94
N ASP A 19 4.02 3.74 -11.26
CA ASP A 19 5.10 2.82 -11.59
C ASP A 19 4.95 1.44 -10.91
N ALA A 20 4.72 0.40 -11.71
CA ALA A 20 4.63 -0.99 -11.26
C ALA A 20 5.95 -1.57 -10.75
N GLY A 21 7.08 -1.02 -11.18
CA GLY A 21 8.43 -1.42 -10.74
C GLY A 21 8.79 -0.90 -9.35
N ARG A 22 7.99 0.00 -8.77
CA ARG A 22 8.20 0.54 -7.43
C ARG A 22 8.19 -0.60 -6.41
N VAL A 23 9.26 -0.71 -5.63
CA VAL A 23 9.40 -1.71 -4.57
C VAL A 23 8.99 -1.10 -3.23
N VAL A 24 8.23 -1.87 -2.47
CA VAL A 24 7.83 -1.57 -1.09
C VAL A 24 8.33 -2.66 -0.13
N THR A 25 8.85 -2.25 1.01
CA THR A 25 9.45 -3.11 2.03
C THR A 25 8.49 -3.39 3.19
N GLY A 26 7.42 -2.61 3.30
CA GLY A 26 6.42 -2.75 4.35
C GLY A 26 5.23 -1.83 4.17
N LEU A 27 4.44 -1.70 5.24
CA LEU A 27 3.24 -0.88 5.29
C LEU A 27 3.32 0.12 6.44
N ALA A 28 2.72 1.28 6.25
CA ALA A 28 2.64 2.32 7.27
C ALA A 28 1.41 3.22 7.07
N THR A 29 1.03 3.98 8.09
CA THR A 29 -0.05 4.98 8.01
C THR A 29 0.38 6.17 7.16
N LEU A 30 -0.58 6.95 6.64
CA LEU A 30 -0.30 8.07 5.73
C LEU A 30 0.69 9.09 6.32
N GLU A 31 0.67 9.25 7.64
CA GLU A 31 1.53 10.18 8.39
C GLU A 31 2.95 9.65 8.62
N ALA A 32 3.11 8.35 8.83
CA ALA A 32 4.40 7.74 9.17
C ALA A 32 5.10 7.06 7.97
N ALA A 33 4.39 6.90 6.85
CA ALA A 33 4.89 6.15 5.71
C ALA A 33 6.09 6.81 5.05
N THR A 34 7.10 6.00 4.77
CA THR A 34 8.28 6.38 4.00
C THR A 34 8.10 6.04 2.51
N PRO A 35 9.00 6.52 1.62
CA PRO A 35 8.92 6.24 0.19
C PRO A 35 9.06 4.75 -0.18
N GLU A 36 9.53 3.92 0.75
CA GLU A 36 9.66 2.47 0.59
C GLU A 36 8.47 1.72 1.19
N GLN A 37 7.46 2.42 1.71
CA GLN A 37 6.30 1.81 2.35
C GLN A 37 5.02 2.10 1.58
N LEU A 38 4.11 1.14 1.65
CA LEU A 38 2.76 1.26 1.13
C LEU A 38 1.85 1.82 2.23
N SER A 39 1.01 2.79 1.89
CA SER A 39 0.01 3.31 2.81
C SER A 39 -1.41 3.04 2.32
N PHE A 40 -2.41 3.37 3.11
CA PHE A 40 -3.80 3.23 2.74
C PHE A 40 -4.64 4.40 3.24
N LEU A 41 -5.64 4.76 2.46
CA LEU A 41 -6.64 5.74 2.85
C LEU A 41 -7.87 5.02 3.40
N ALA A 42 -7.94 4.93 4.73
CA ALA A 42 -9.06 4.29 5.43
C ALA A 42 -10.39 5.03 5.26
N HIS A 43 -10.32 6.36 5.23
CA HIS A 43 -11.48 7.24 5.20
C HIS A 43 -11.19 8.52 4.40
N PRO A 44 -12.17 9.04 3.63
CA PRO A 44 -12.02 10.28 2.86
C PRO A 44 -11.63 11.52 3.67
N LYS A 45 -11.91 11.54 4.98
CA LYS A 45 -11.50 12.65 5.86
C LYS A 45 -9.97 12.82 5.96
N TYR A 46 -9.21 11.77 5.65
CA TYR A 46 -7.75 11.80 5.67
C TYR A 46 -7.13 12.23 4.32
N ARG A 47 -7.92 12.75 3.36
CA ARG A 47 -7.41 13.36 2.12
C ARG A 47 -6.34 14.43 2.37
N GLY A 48 -6.46 15.20 3.45
CA GLY A 48 -5.45 16.18 3.83
C GLY A 48 -4.10 15.54 4.21
N GLN A 49 -4.11 14.33 4.76
CA GLN A 49 -2.90 13.54 5.02
C GLN A 49 -2.39 12.87 3.74
N LEU A 50 -3.30 12.43 2.84
CA LEU A 50 -2.93 11.90 1.52
C LEU A 50 -2.08 12.89 0.73
N ALA A 51 -2.47 14.17 0.72
CA ALA A 51 -1.72 15.21 0.01
C ALA A 51 -0.31 15.45 0.59
N GLN A 52 -0.07 15.11 1.85
CA GLN A 52 1.20 15.31 2.55
C GLN A 52 2.01 14.01 2.74
N THR A 53 1.48 12.88 2.27
CA THR A 53 2.12 11.58 2.51
C THR A 53 3.44 11.45 1.76
N ARG A 54 4.38 10.74 2.37
CA ARG A 54 5.65 10.34 1.73
C ARG A 54 5.66 8.88 1.34
N ALA A 55 4.51 8.20 1.38
CA ALA A 55 4.37 6.81 0.97
C ALA A 55 4.82 6.62 -0.48
N GLY A 56 5.48 5.49 -0.76
CA GLY A 56 5.83 5.11 -2.12
C GLY A 56 4.60 4.85 -2.99
N ALA A 57 3.54 4.33 -2.39
CA ALA A 57 2.22 4.23 -2.99
C ALA A 57 1.10 4.17 -1.94
N VAL A 58 -0.12 4.48 -2.36
CA VAL A 58 -1.30 4.49 -1.48
C VAL A 58 -2.43 3.62 -2.03
N ILE A 59 -2.99 2.75 -1.19
CA ILE A 59 -4.23 2.02 -1.47
C ILE A 59 -5.42 2.92 -1.17
N LEU A 60 -6.28 3.13 -2.16
CA LEU A 60 -7.42 4.05 -2.02
C LEU A 60 -8.59 3.66 -2.93
N ALA A 61 -9.73 4.30 -2.70
CA ALA A 61 -10.92 4.11 -3.53
C ALA A 61 -10.82 4.92 -4.83
N PRO A 62 -11.51 4.52 -5.93
CA PRO A 62 -11.46 5.23 -7.21
C PRO A 62 -11.73 6.74 -7.12
N ALA A 63 -12.63 7.15 -6.23
CA ALA A 63 -12.96 8.56 -6.00
C ALA A 63 -11.77 9.40 -5.50
N GLU A 64 -10.75 8.77 -4.94
CA GLU A 64 -9.60 9.39 -4.29
C GLU A 64 -8.36 9.37 -5.17
N ALA A 65 -8.37 8.60 -6.27
CA ALA A 65 -7.19 8.36 -7.10
C ALA A 65 -6.69 9.66 -7.74
N ALA A 66 -7.60 10.54 -8.14
CA ALA A 66 -7.28 11.85 -8.70
C ALA A 66 -6.58 12.79 -7.70
N ALA A 67 -6.74 12.57 -6.39
CA ALA A 67 -6.13 13.39 -5.35
C ALA A 67 -4.79 12.81 -4.85
N CYS A 68 -4.34 11.66 -5.37
CA CYS A 68 -3.12 11.03 -4.94
C CYS A 68 -1.90 11.67 -5.63
N PRO A 69 -0.93 12.20 -4.87
CA PRO A 69 0.28 12.81 -5.44
C PRO A 69 1.33 11.78 -5.88
N CYS A 70 1.15 10.49 -5.57
CA CYS A 70 2.09 9.42 -5.87
C CYS A 70 1.38 8.22 -6.50
N ALA A 71 2.07 7.08 -6.59
CA ALA A 71 1.48 5.86 -7.13
C ALA A 71 0.27 5.42 -6.27
N ALA A 72 -0.79 4.97 -6.92
CA ALA A 72 -2.03 4.58 -6.25
C ALA A 72 -2.47 3.19 -6.66
N ILE A 73 -2.88 2.38 -5.70
CA ILE A 73 -3.59 1.12 -5.94
C ILE A 73 -5.06 1.36 -5.69
N VAL A 74 -5.82 1.42 -6.77
CA VAL A 74 -7.24 1.73 -6.78
C VAL A 74 -8.06 0.47 -6.61
N VAL A 75 -8.84 0.42 -5.54
CA VAL A 75 -9.67 -0.75 -5.18
C VAL A 75 -10.99 -0.31 -4.54
N ALA A 76 -12.04 -1.12 -4.70
CA ALA A 76 -13.34 -0.83 -4.11
C ALA A 76 -13.32 -0.84 -2.56
N GLN A 77 -12.46 -1.66 -1.96
CA GLN A 77 -12.39 -1.85 -0.50
C GLN A 77 -10.94 -1.70 0.02
N PRO A 78 -10.44 -0.46 0.20
CA PRO A 78 -9.04 -0.18 0.58
C PRO A 78 -8.61 -0.85 1.87
N TYR A 79 -9.48 -0.86 2.89
CA TYR A 79 -9.18 -1.46 4.20
C TYR A 79 -8.96 -2.98 4.12
N LEU A 80 -9.84 -3.70 3.42
CA LEU A 80 -9.69 -5.15 3.25
C LEU A 80 -8.46 -5.49 2.41
N TYR A 81 -8.19 -4.70 1.37
CA TYR A 81 -7.01 -4.88 0.54
C TYR A 81 -5.74 -4.68 1.37
N TYR A 82 -5.67 -3.60 2.15
CA TYR A 82 -4.59 -3.36 3.10
C TYR A 82 -4.38 -4.53 4.06
N ALA A 83 -5.46 -5.05 4.67
CA ALA A 83 -5.38 -6.17 5.60
C ALA A 83 -4.83 -7.45 4.95
N ARG A 84 -5.13 -7.70 3.68
CA ARG A 84 -4.61 -8.85 2.92
C ARG A 84 -3.13 -8.66 2.56
N VAL A 85 -2.76 -7.47 2.09
CA VAL A 85 -1.37 -7.13 1.77
C VAL A 85 -0.51 -7.15 3.03
N SER A 86 -1.03 -6.67 4.16
CA SER A 86 -0.32 -6.69 5.44
C SER A 86 -0.03 -8.10 5.92
N GLN A 87 -1.00 -9.00 5.84
CA GLN A 87 -0.79 -10.42 6.16
C GLN A 87 0.25 -11.05 5.23
N TRP A 88 0.24 -10.71 3.94
CA TRP A 88 1.19 -11.27 2.98
C TRP A 88 2.61 -10.73 3.15
N LEU A 89 2.77 -9.44 3.47
CA LEU A 89 4.07 -8.85 3.77
C LEU A 89 4.59 -9.26 5.16
N ALA A 90 3.70 -9.45 6.13
CA ALA A 90 4.01 -9.90 7.48
C ALA A 90 4.26 -11.42 7.58
N ALA A 91 3.83 -12.20 6.58
CA ALA A 91 4.18 -13.61 6.41
C ALA A 91 5.69 -13.75 6.12
N THR A 92 6.48 -13.48 7.15
CA THR A 92 7.87 -13.89 7.27
C THR A 92 7.86 -15.40 7.50
N PRO A 93 8.74 -16.22 6.87
CA PRO A 93 8.93 -17.58 7.32
C PRO A 93 9.25 -17.54 8.81
N ALA A 94 8.57 -18.38 9.60
CA ALA A 94 8.77 -18.44 11.04
C ALA A 94 10.27 -18.42 11.37
N PRO A 95 10.72 -17.73 12.45
CA PRO A 95 12.06 -17.98 12.94
C PRO A 95 12.20 -19.49 13.10
N ALA A 96 13.24 -20.09 12.52
CA ALA A 96 13.54 -21.50 12.80
C ALA A 96 13.54 -21.65 14.32
N PRO A 97 12.77 -22.58 14.92
CA PRO A 97 12.80 -22.77 16.35
C PRO A 97 14.25 -23.07 16.74
N GLY A 98 14.90 -22.10 17.39
CA GLY A 98 16.24 -22.24 17.92
C GLY A 98 16.16 -23.14 19.14
N ILE A 99 16.94 -24.22 19.09
CA ILE A 99 17.17 -25.21 20.17
C ILE A 99 17.86 -24.55 21.36
#